data_AF-A0A936U5F0-F1
#
_entry.id   AF-A0A936U5F0-F1
#
_cell.length_a   1.000
_cell.length_b   1.000
_cell.length_c   1.000
_cell.angle_alpha   90.00
_cell.angle_beta   90.00
_cell.angle_gamma   90.00
#
_symmetry.space_group_name_H-M   'P 1'
#
loop_
_entity.id
_entity.type
_entity.pdbx_description
1 polymer ?
#
loop_
_entity_poly.entity_id
_entity_poly.type
_entity_poly.pdbx_seq_one_letter_code
_entity_poly.pdbx_strand_id
1 'polypeptide(L)'
;MRPCAAPARCFRSTRRAPSAARCSPWPSAGSPTSLAPAESAASAWWSAAHLGASGAINGIFACWAGTLWRQRVSFMFLGELEARTFFGIFLGIELLGALSLGGGVSVTSHLGGMAVGLAIGRDWLNLRRIRLKRERRRIEAELSRLAKERERKGFQVIRGGKDAEEDEN
;
A
#
# COMPACT_ATOMS: atom_id res chain seq x y z
N MET A 1 31.25 10.50 -44.51
CA MET A 1 30.68 10.03 -43.22
C MET A 1 30.01 11.22 -42.55
N ARG A 2 28.67 11.18 -42.43
CA ARG A 2 27.84 12.26 -41.86
C ARG A 2 27.18 11.72 -40.59
N PRO A 3 27.27 12.38 -39.42
CA PRO A 3 26.42 12.06 -38.28
C PRO A 3 25.04 12.69 -38.46
N CYS A 4 23.99 11.86 -38.34
CA CYS A 4 22.59 12.26 -38.26
C CYS A 4 22.33 12.94 -36.92
N ALA A 5 21.96 14.22 -36.95
CA ALA A 5 21.38 14.94 -35.83
C ALA A 5 19.85 14.72 -35.81
N ALA A 6 19.31 14.32 -34.66
CA ALA A 6 17.87 14.17 -34.45
C ALA A 6 17.19 15.54 -34.25
N PRO A 7 15.95 15.73 -34.76
CA PRO A 7 15.26 17.02 -34.72
C PRO A 7 14.59 17.32 -33.38
N ALA A 8 14.80 18.56 -32.92
CA ALA A 8 14.09 19.20 -31.82
C ALA A 8 12.59 19.29 -32.11
N ARG A 9 11.76 18.77 -31.22
CA ARG A 9 10.30 18.97 -31.28
C ARG A 9 9.94 20.34 -30.72
N CYS A 10 9.57 21.21 -31.64
CA CYS A 10 8.98 22.52 -31.44
C CYS A 10 7.58 22.35 -30.83
N PHE A 11 7.43 22.62 -29.52
CA PHE A 11 6.11 22.62 -28.87
C PHE A 11 5.43 23.97 -29.15
N ARG A 12 4.49 23.92 -30.09
CA ARG A 12 3.76 25.07 -30.63
C ARG A 12 2.79 25.60 -29.56
N SER A 13 3.04 26.82 -29.10
CA SER A 13 2.12 27.61 -28.28
C SER A 13 0.84 27.89 -29.09
N THR A 14 -0.30 27.40 -28.62
CA THR A 14 -1.62 27.87 -29.07
C THR A 14 -2.27 28.62 -27.91
N ARG A 15 -2.11 29.95 -27.96
CA ARG A 15 -2.98 30.87 -27.22
C ARG A 15 -4.41 30.67 -27.73
N ARG A 16 -5.34 30.33 -26.83
CA ARG A 16 -6.76 30.65 -26.98
C ARG A 16 -7.24 31.26 -25.68
N ALA A 17 -7.62 32.52 -25.77
CA ALA A 17 -8.40 33.22 -24.77
C ALA A 17 -9.87 32.72 -24.82
N PRO A 18 -10.53 32.61 -23.66
CA PRO A 18 -11.97 32.80 -23.54
C PRO A 18 -12.22 34.07 -22.71
N SER A 19 -12.67 35.16 -23.34
CA SER A 19 -14.09 35.56 -23.43
C SER A 19 -14.76 35.75 -22.07
N ALA A 20 -15.00 37.02 -21.74
CA ALA A 20 -15.77 37.56 -20.64
C ALA A 20 -16.89 36.63 -20.11
N ALA A 21 -16.68 36.07 -18.92
CA ALA A 21 -17.73 35.46 -18.14
C ALA A 21 -18.49 36.56 -17.38
N ARG A 22 -19.77 36.67 -17.71
CA ARG A 22 -20.76 37.56 -17.08
C ARG A 22 -20.84 37.28 -15.59
N CYS A 23 -20.84 38.35 -14.80
CA CYS A 23 -21.25 38.32 -13.40
C CYS A 23 -22.74 37.95 -13.34
N SER A 24 -23.07 36.77 -12.81
CA SER A 24 -24.41 36.43 -12.38
C SER A 24 -24.68 37.03 -10.99
N PRO A 25 -25.89 37.57 -10.73
CA PRO A 25 -26.25 38.11 -9.43
C PRO A 25 -26.44 36.99 -8.39
N TRP A 26 -26.12 37.32 -7.14
CA TRP A 26 -26.27 36.47 -5.97
C TRP A 26 -27.72 35.99 -5.80
N PRO A 27 -27.98 34.68 -5.57
CA PRO A 27 -29.30 34.22 -5.18
C PRO A 27 -29.58 34.62 -3.73
N SER A 28 -30.66 35.37 -3.59
CA SER A 28 -31.29 35.79 -2.35
C SER A 28 -31.71 34.59 -1.48
N ALA A 29 -31.66 34.82 -0.17
CA ALA A 29 -32.10 33.91 0.87
C ALA A 29 -33.56 33.47 0.66
N GLY A 30 -33.74 32.18 0.42
CA GLY A 30 -35.03 31.50 0.43
C GLY A 30 -34.83 30.12 1.07
N SER A 31 -35.34 29.96 2.28
CA SER A 31 -35.41 28.69 3.00
C SER A 31 -36.43 27.75 2.35
N PRO A 32 -36.10 26.46 2.17
CA PRO A 32 -37.09 25.41 2.21
C PRO A 32 -36.80 24.47 3.40
N THR A 33 -37.71 24.52 4.36
CA THR A 33 -38.03 23.41 5.25
C THR A 33 -38.34 22.19 4.38
N SER A 34 -37.41 21.24 4.29
CA SER A 34 -37.64 19.92 3.68
C SER A 34 -37.20 18.85 4.66
N LEU A 35 -38.19 18.13 5.16
CA LEU A 35 -38.05 16.99 6.06
C LEU A 35 -37.65 15.75 5.22
N ALA A 36 -36.51 15.16 5.60
CA ALA A 36 -36.06 13.78 5.34
C ALA A 36 -35.49 13.43 3.93
N PRO A 37 -34.61 12.41 3.81
CA PRO A 37 -34.25 11.43 4.82
C PRO A 37 -32.75 11.34 5.17
N ALA A 38 -32.48 10.66 6.27
CA ALA A 38 -31.17 10.29 6.82
C ALA A 38 -30.29 9.41 5.88
N GLU A 39 -30.56 9.39 4.58
CA GLU A 39 -29.83 8.60 3.57
C GLU A 39 -28.58 9.33 3.03
N SER A 40 -28.46 10.64 3.29
CA SER A 40 -27.33 11.46 2.85
C SER A 40 -26.12 11.41 3.79
N ALA A 41 -26.27 10.96 5.04
CA ALA A 41 -25.14 10.82 5.96
C ALA A 41 -24.19 9.70 5.51
N ALA A 42 -24.75 8.56 5.08
CA ALA A 42 -23.96 7.43 4.60
C ALA A 42 -23.23 7.78 3.29
N SER A 43 -23.89 8.42 2.31
CA SER A 43 -23.25 8.81 1.05
C SER A 43 -22.28 10.00 1.23
N ALA A 44 -22.48 10.89 2.19
CA ALA A 44 -21.50 11.92 2.56
C ALA A 44 -20.19 11.33 3.07
N TRP A 45 -20.21 10.20 3.79
CA TRP A 45 -19.00 9.49 4.24
C TRP A 45 -18.19 8.89 3.08
N TRP A 46 -18.81 8.61 1.93
CA TRP A 46 -18.16 8.03 0.75
C TRP A 46 -17.82 9.05 -0.35
N SER A 47 -18.48 10.21 -0.37
CA SER A 47 -18.38 11.19 -1.47
C SER A 47 -17.28 12.24 -1.28
N ALA A 48 -16.79 12.42 -0.06
CA ALA A 48 -15.67 13.31 0.21
C ALA A 48 -14.37 12.56 -0.05
N ALA A 49 -13.90 12.61 -1.29
CA ALA A 49 -12.58 12.15 -1.71
C ALA A 49 -11.46 13.02 -1.10
N HIS A 50 -11.38 13.10 0.24
CA HIS A 50 -10.17 13.47 0.94
C HIS A 50 -9.31 12.22 1.02
N LEU A 51 -8.57 11.95 -0.06
CA LEU A 51 -7.64 10.84 -0.16
C LEU A 51 -6.60 10.93 0.97
N GLY A 52 -6.82 10.15 2.05
CA GLY A 52 -5.91 9.23 2.76
C GLY A 52 -4.45 9.58 3.07
N ALA A 53 -3.93 10.76 2.72
CA ALA A 53 -2.53 11.12 2.91
C ALA A 53 -2.19 11.25 4.41
N SER A 54 -3.07 11.90 5.17
CA SER A 54 -2.96 12.01 6.62
C SER A 54 -3.05 10.65 7.32
N GLY A 55 -3.95 9.77 6.85
CA GLY A 55 -4.04 8.39 7.33
C GLY A 55 -2.79 7.56 7.04
N ALA A 56 -2.17 7.75 5.87
CA ALA A 56 -0.91 7.08 5.51
C ALA A 56 0.27 7.57 6.37
N ILE A 57 0.36 8.88 6.67
CA ILE A 57 1.38 9.43 7.57
C ILE A 57 1.22 8.84 8.97
N ASN A 58 -0.02 8.83 9.50
CA ASN A 58 -0.32 8.21 10.79
C ASN A 58 -0.04 6.70 10.79
N GLY A 59 -0.25 6.02 9.65
CA GLY A 59 0.13 4.62 9.47
C GLY A 59 1.64 4.37 9.46
N ILE A 60 2.43 5.21 8.80
CA ILE A 60 3.90 5.11 8.83
C ILE A 60 4.41 5.36 10.25
N PHE A 61 3.84 6.35 10.94
CA PHE A 61 4.15 6.61 12.34
C PHE A 61 3.84 5.41 13.24
N ALA A 62 2.66 4.81 13.09
CA ALA A 62 2.27 3.60 13.83
C ALA A 62 3.18 2.40 13.50
N CYS A 63 3.62 2.27 12.26
CA CYS A 63 4.57 1.25 11.84
C CYS A 63 5.93 1.45 12.52
N TRP A 64 6.45 2.68 12.54
CA TRP A 64 7.68 3.03 13.25
C TRP A 64 7.59 2.77 14.76
N ALA A 65 6.47 3.15 15.39
CA ALA A 65 6.24 2.85 16.79
C ALA A 65 6.14 1.32 17.05
N GLY A 66 5.55 0.58 16.11
CA GLY A 66 5.44 -0.88 16.16
C GLY A 66 6.80 -1.59 16.08
N THR A 67 7.69 -1.13 15.21
CA THR A 67 9.04 -1.72 15.04
C THR A 67 9.96 -1.37 16.22
N LEU A 68 9.85 -0.14 16.76
CA LEU A 68 10.67 0.35 17.86
C LEU A 68 10.00 0.24 19.23
N TRP A 69 9.05 -0.69 19.39
CA TRP A 69 8.13 -0.74 20.54
C TRP A 69 8.79 -0.64 21.93
N ARG A 70 10.00 -1.21 22.10
CA ARG A 70 10.77 -1.22 23.37
C ARG A 70 11.98 -0.29 23.35
N GLN A 71 12.24 0.41 22.25
CA GLN A 71 13.37 1.32 22.17
C GLN A 71 13.00 2.67 22.77
N ARG A 72 13.97 3.25 23.49
CA ARG A 72 13.89 4.61 24.01
C ARG A 72 14.36 5.57 22.93
N VAL A 73 13.51 6.53 22.63
CA VAL A 73 13.79 7.58 21.66
C VAL A 73 13.94 8.87 22.46
N SER A 74 15.10 9.50 22.34
CA SER A 74 15.35 10.80 22.97
C SER A 74 14.65 11.88 22.16
N PHE A 75 13.58 12.45 22.70
CA PHE A 75 12.94 13.61 22.11
C PHE A 75 13.50 14.88 22.73
N MET A 76 13.80 15.86 21.88
CA MET A 76 14.43 17.13 22.26
C MET A 76 13.65 17.92 23.34
N PHE A 77 12.33 17.71 23.45
CA PHE A 77 11.46 18.41 24.40
C PHE A 77 10.94 17.56 25.57
N LEU A 78 10.88 16.23 25.44
CA LEU A 78 10.23 15.35 26.43
C LEU A 78 11.21 14.36 27.10
N GLY A 79 12.50 14.39 26.76
CA GLY A 79 13.49 13.46 27.29
C GLY A 79 13.40 12.07 26.64
N GLU A 80 13.90 11.05 27.34
CA GLU A 80 13.85 9.66 26.89
C GLU A 80 12.45 9.07 27.10
N LEU A 81 11.67 8.94 26.02
CA LEU A 81 10.42 8.18 26.05
C LEU A 81 10.54 6.89 25.25
N GLU A 82 9.84 5.87 25.75
CA GLU A 82 9.66 4.63 25.01
C GLU A 82 8.64 4.84 23.88
N ALA A 83 8.92 4.26 22.70
CA ALA A 83 8.08 4.47 21.52
C ALA A 83 6.61 4.06 21.75
N ARG A 84 6.36 3.03 22.59
CA ARG A 84 5.00 2.62 23.01
C ARG A 84 4.21 3.73 23.70
N THR A 85 4.88 4.51 24.55
CA THR A 85 4.24 5.56 25.34
C THR A 85 3.90 6.74 24.43
N PHE A 86 4.82 7.12 23.55
CA PHE A 86 4.59 8.17 22.56
C PHE A 86 3.44 7.82 21.62
N PHE A 87 3.40 6.58 21.12
CA PHE A 87 2.28 6.08 20.32
C PHE A 87 0.97 6.07 21.09
N GLY A 88 0.96 5.66 22.36
CA GLY A 88 -0.23 5.65 23.20
C GLY A 88 -0.82 7.05 23.42
N ILE A 89 0.03 8.06 23.65
CA ILE A 89 -0.39 9.46 23.75
C ILE A 89 -1.02 9.93 22.44
N PHE A 90 -0.34 9.68 21.32
CA PHE A 90 -0.81 10.09 19.99
C PHE A 90 -2.14 9.41 19.62
N LEU A 91 -2.25 8.09 19.86
CA LEU A 91 -3.48 7.33 19.67
C LEU A 91 -4.61 7.85 20.57
N GLY A 92 -4.29 8.23 21.81
CA GLY A 92 -5.25 8.80 22.75
C GLY A 92 -5.82 10.14 22.28
N ILE A 93 -4.98 11.02 21.74
CA ILE A 93 -5.40 12.31 21.15
C ILE A 93 -6.28 12.06 19.93
N GLU A 94 -5.88 11.15 19.05
CA GLU A 94 -6.63 10.80 17.85
C GLU A 94 -8.01 10.21 18.19
N LEU A 95 -8.06 9.36 19.22
CA LEU A 95 -9.30 8.78 19.74
C LEU A 95 -10.17 9.83 20.42
N LEU A 96 -9.59 10.78 21.16
CA LEU A 96 -10.36 11.87 21.76
C LEU A 96 -10.96 12.79 20.67
N GLY A 97 -10.20 13.05 19.62
CA GLY A 97 -10.69 13.72 18.40
C GLY A 97 -11.78 12.92 17.69
N ALA A 98 -11.72 11.58 17.73
CA ALA A 98 -12.77 10.70 17.22
C ALA A 98 -14.08 10.79 18.03
N LEU A 99 -13.98 10.85 19.36
CA LEU A 99 -15.13 10.93 20.26
C LEU A 99 -15.77 12.33 20.27
N SER A 100 -14.98 13.37 20.04
CA SER A 100 -15.47 14.73 19.86
C SER A 100 -16.11 14.84 18.46
N LEU A 101 -17.43 14.63 18.39
CA LEU A 101 -18.36 14.55 17.22
C LEU A 101 -18.34 15.74 16.21
N GLY A 102 -17.21 16.40 15.99
CA GLY A 102 -17.10 17.69 15.30
C GLY A 102 -16.46 17.70 13.89
N GLY A 103 -16.13 16.56 13.28
CA GLY A 103 -15.45 16.53 11.97
C GLY A 103 -15.89 15.38 11.09
N GLY A 104 -16.74 15.66 10.09
CA GLY A 104 -17.46 14.68 9.28
C GLY A 104 -16.64 13.77 8.37
N VAL A 105 -15.31 13.89 8.29
CA VAL A 105 -14.44 13.02 7.49
C VAL A 105 -13.04 13.02 8.13
N SER A 106 -12.37 11.86 8.13
CA SER A 106 -10.91 11.65 8.36
C SER A 106 -10.49 10.86 9.60
N VAL A 107 -11.34 10.73 10.62
CA VAL A 107 -10.99 9.94 11.83
C VAL A 107 -10.82 8.46 11.51
N THR A 108 -11.74 7.89 10.73
CA THR A 108 -11.69 6.47 10.33
C THR A 108 -10.49 6.17 9.45
N SER A 109 -10.07 7.11 8.59
CA SER A 109 -8.88 6.98 7.75
C SER A 109 -7.60 7.03 8.57
N HIS A 110 -7.54 7.89 9.59
CA HIS A 110 -6.40 7.96 10.50
C HIS A 110 -6.26 6.71 11.36
N LEU A 111 -7.35 6.27 12.01
CA LEU A 111 -7.36 5.03 12.80
C LEU A 111 -7.08 3.80 11.94
N GLY A 112 -7.66 3.72 10.74
CA GLY A 112 -7.41 2.63 9.80
C GLY A 112 -5.95 2.57 9.37
N GLY A 113 -5.35 3.73 9.02
CA GLY A 113 -3.95 3.84 8.68
C GLY A 113 -3.03 3.41 9.83
N MET A 114 -3.30 3.89 11.06
CA MET A 114 -2.55 3.50 12.25
C MET A 114 -2.64 2.01 12.56
N ALA A 115 -3.83 1.41 12.43
CA ALA A 115 -4.03 -0.02 12.67
C ALA A 115 -3.25 -0.88 11.66
N VAL A 116 -3.32 -0.54 10.37
CA VAL A 116 -2.56 -1.26 9.32
C VAL A 116 -1.06 -1.07 9.50
N GLY A 117 -0.63 0.16 9.80
CA GLY A 117 0.76 0.48 10.09
C GLY A 117 1.33 -0.32 11.25
N LEU A 118 0.59 -0.39 12.37
CA LEU A 118 0.99 -1.16 13.55
C LEU A 118 1.05 -2.66 13.25
N ALA A 119 0.08 -3.19 12.50
CA ALA A 119 0.06 -4.60 12.10
C ALA A 119 1.27 -4.97 11.20
N ILE A 120 1.72 -4.05 10.36
CA ILE A 120 2.96 -4.22 9.58
C ILE A 120 4.18 -4.14 10.49
N GLY A 121 4.30 -3.10 11.31
CA GLY A 121 5.46 -2.86 12.18
C GLY A 121 5.67 -3.95 13.25
N ARG A 122 4.58 -4.59 13.69
CA ARG A 122 4.61 -5.69 14.66
C ARG A 122 4.73 -7.07 14.01
N ASP A 123 5.03 -7.10 12.72
CA ASP A 123 5.28 -8.32 11.94
C ASP A 123 4.05 -9.24 11.84
N TRP A 124 2.83 -8.74 12.14
CA TRP A 124 1.57 -9.49 12.02
C TRP A 124 1.20 -9.71 10.56
N LEU A 125 1.39 -8.68 9.72
CA LEU A 125 1.19 -8.74 8.27
C LEU A 125 2.52 -8.97 7.57
N ASN A 126 3.19 -10.07 7.91
CA ASN A 126 4.52 -10.39 7.41
C ASN A 126 4.49 -10.87 5.95
N LEU A 127 4.11 -9.98 5.03
CA LEU A 127 4.01 -10.24 3.59
C LEU A 127 5.32 -10.78 3.04
N ARG A 128 6.45 -10.32 3.58
CA ARG A 128 7.78 -10.83 3.23
C ARG A 128 7.93 -12.31 3.58
N ARG A 129 7.57 -12.75 4.79
CA ARG A 129 7.61 -14.17 5.17
C ARG A 129 6.65 -15.01 4.32
N ILE A 130 5.47 -14.49 3.99
CA ILE A 130 4.50 -15.18 3.13
C ILE A 130 5.06 -15.34 1.72
N ARG A 131 5.66 -14.28 1.15
CA ARG A 131 6.30 -14.30 -0.17
C ARG A 131 7.47 -15.28 -0.21
N LEU A 132 8.37 -15.22 0.77
CA LEU A 132 9.51 -16.12 0.89
C LEU A 132 9.08 -17.60 1.05
N LYS A 133 8.00 -17.87 1.81
CA LYS A 133 7.43 -19.22 1.91
C LYS A 133 6.90 -19.72 0.56
N ARG A 134 6.27 -18.85 -0.24
CA ARG A 134 5.78 -19.22 -1.59
C ARG A 134 6.94 -19.48 -2.55
N GLU A 135 7.97 -18.67 -2.51
CA GLU A 135 9.15 -18.80 -3.35
C GLU A 135 9.94 -20.07 -3.02
N ARG A 136 10.13 -20.36 -1.72
CA ARG A 136 10.71 -21.63 -1.26
C ARG A 136 9.96 -22.85 -1.79
N ARG A 137 8.62 -22.83 -1.77
CA ARG A 137 7.79 -23.90 -2.34
C ARG A 137 7.97 -24.07 -3.85
N ARG A 138 8.22 -22.98 -4.59
CA ARG A 138 8.49 -23.06 -6.04
C ARG A 138 9.84 -23.70 -6.33
N ILE A 139 10.88 -23.25 -5.64
CA ILE A 139 12.24 -23.80 -5.79
C ILE A 139 12.25 -25.30 -5.44
N GLU A 140 11.57 -25.69 -4.35
CA GLU A 140 11.45 -27.09 -3.94
C GLU A 140 10.67 -27.95 -4.96
N ALA A 141 9.63 -27.39 -5.59
CA ALA A 141 8.91 -28.05 -6.67
C ALA A 141 9.75 -28.22 -7.94
N GLU A 142 10.62 -27.26 -8.26
CA GLU A 142 11.55 -27.37 -9.39
C GLU A 142 12.65 -28.41 -9.11
N LEU A 143 13.24 -28.39 -7.92
CA LEU A 143 14.25 -29.36 -7.51
C LEU A 143 13.70 -30.79 -7.53
N SER A 144 12.47 -31.00 -7.06
CA SER A 144 11.83 -32.32 -7.10
C SER A 144 11.47 -32.79 -8.52
N ARG A 145 11.19 -31.87 -9.46
CA ARG A 145 11.04 -32.22 -10.89
C ARG A 145 12.36 -32.65 -11.51
N LEU A 146 13.43 -31.89 -11.27
CA LEU A 146 14.77 -32.19 -11.78
C LEU A 146 15.32 -33.50 -11.21
N ALA A 147 15.05 -33.78 -9.93
CA ALA A 147 15.42 -35.06 -9.31
C ALA A 147 14.76 -36.25 -10.03
N LYS A 148 13.46 -36.17 -10.33
CA LYS A 148 12.73 -37.19 -11.09
C LYS A 148 13.25 -37.35 -12.52
N GLU A 149 13.64 -36.27 -13.18
CA GLU A 149 14.25 -36.33 -14.52
C GLU A 149 15.62 -37.02 -14.49
N ARG A 150 16.43 -36.74 -13.46
CA ARG A 150 17.73 -37.41 -13.27
C ARG A 150 17.57 -38.90 -13.01
N GLU A 151 16.59 -39.31 -12.21
CA GLU A 151 16.29 -40.74 -12.00
C GLU A 151 15.90 -41.42 -13.31
N ARG A 152 15.05 -40.80 -14.14
CA ARG A 152 14.67 -41.35 -15.45
C ARG A 152 15.86 -41.49 -16.40
N LYS A 153 16.70 -40.46 -16.51
CA LYS A 153 17.87 -40.48 -17.39
C LYS A 153 18.96 -41.43 -16.86
N GLY A 154 19.21 -41.44 -15.56
CA GLY A 154 20.17 -42.35 -14.94
C GLY A 154 19.78 -43.82 -15.09
N PHE A 155 18.49 -44.13 -14.98
CA PHE A 155 17.98 -45.48 -15.22
C PHE A 155 18.15 -45.94 -16.68
N GLN A 156 18.10 -45.01 -17.65
CA GLN A 156 18.28 -45.32 -19.07
C GLN A 156 19.74 -45.65 -19.41
N VAL A 157 20.71 -44.97 -18.79
CA VAL A 157 22.14 -45.20 -19.03
C VAL A 157 22.60 -46.57 -18.51
N ILE A 158 21.99 -47.09 -17.43
CA ILE A 158 22.35 -48.40 -16.87
C ILE A 158 21.74 -49.58 -17.66
N ARG A 159 20.62 -49.36 -18.37
CA ARG A 159 19.95 -50.43 -19.15
C ARG A 159 20.48 -50.60 -20.57
N GLY A 160 20.93 -49.53 -21.22
CA GLY A 160 21.32 -49.55 -22.64
C GLY A 160 22.59 -50.32 -23.00
N GLY A 161 23.26 -50.95 -22.04
CA GLY A 161 24.47 -51.76 -22.29
C GLY A 161 24.21 -53.25 -22.53
N LYS A 162 22.99 -53.75 -22.30
CA LYS A 162 22.69 -55.19 -22.37
C LYS A 162 22.07 -55.65 -23.69
N ASP A 163 21.62 -54.72 -24.52
CA ASP A 163 20.86 -55.06 -25.73
C ASP A 163 21.73 -55.05 -27.00
N ALA A 164 23.04 -54.78 -26.88
CA ALA A 164 23.96 -54.67 -28.02
C ALA A 164 24.83 -55.93 -28.25
N GLU A 165 24.70 -56.96 -27.41
CA GLU A 165 25.58 -58.14 -27.46
C GLU A 165 24.89 -59.41 -28.02
N GLU A 166 23.57 -59.38 -28.28
CA GLU A 166 22.83 -60.55 -28.79
C GLU A 166 22.71 -60.62 -30.33
N ASP A 167 23.21 -59.62 -31.08
CA ASP A 167 23.14 -59.62 -32.56
C ASP A 167 24.39 -60.22 -33.25
N GLU A 168 25.35 -60.79 -32.51
CA GLU A 168 26.61 -61.32 -33.07
C GLU A 168 26.77 -62.85 -33.00
N ASN A 169 25.68 -63.64 -32.92
CA ASN A 169 25.78 -65.11 -33.01
C ASN A 169 24.62 -65.81 -33.73
#